data_AF-A0A8C0AN94-F1
#
_entry.id   AF-A0A8C0AN94-F1
#
_cell.length_a   1.000
_cell.length_b   1.000
_cell.length_c   1.000
_cell.angle_alpha   90.00
_cell.angle_beta   90.00
_cell.angle_gamma   90.00
#
_symmetry.space_group_name_H-M   'P 1'
#
loop_
_entity.id
_entity.type
_entity.pdbx_description
1 polymer ?
#
loop_
_entity_poly.entity_id
_entity_poly.type
_entity_poly.pdbx_seq_one_letter_code
_entity_poly.pdbx_strand_id
1 'polypeptide(L)'
;MRTVRLSLGLALLCLLPHPRYQIAGKWHIIALASDSEGYLQKKDELKMAMASIAVLREGDLKVSFAIPTPEGCKKRESIYKETGVPGEYYSSEGGKKTARVVDTDGKTYAVIFVSRVKDGKTLHMLRLYSRTQQVSPKITALFKKLAREKSFTDEMITMLPSQEECSLDEA
;
A
#
# COMPACT_ATOMS: atom_id res chain seq x y z
N MET A 1 -6.07 -36.19 43.62
CA MET A 1 -5.69 -34.82 43.22
C MET A 1 -5.36 -34.82 41.74
N ARG A 2 -6.19 -34.22 40.88
CA ARG A 2 -5.94 -34.10 39.43
C ARG A 2 -5.30 -32.74 39.16
N THR A 3 -4.04 -32.74 38.73
CA THR A 3 -3.34 -31.53 38.28
C THR A 3 -3.84 -31.13 36.90
N VAL A 4 -4.57 -30.02 36.83
CA VAL A 4 -4.92 -29.35 35.57
C VAL A 4 -3.69 -28.56 35.11
N ARG A 5 -3.05 -29.00 34.02
CA ARG A 5 -2.03 -28.20 33.33
C ARG A 5 -2.74 -27.07 32.58
N LEU A 6 -2.62 -25.84 33.05
CA LEU A 6 -3.03 -24.66 32.30
C LEU A 6 -2.13 -24.49 31.08
N SER A 7 -2.71 -24.68 29.90
CA SER A 7 -2.12 -24.36 28.60
C SER A 7 -2.05 -22.83 28.43
N LEU A 8 -0.99 -22.22 28.95
CA LEU A 8 -0.71 -20.77 28.84
C LEU A 8 -0.18 -20.33 27.46
N GLY A 9 -0.27 -21.17 26.43
CA GLY A 9 0.40 -20.95 25.14
C GLY A 9 -0.42 -20.22 24.07
N LEU A 10 -1.76 -20.15 24.18
CA LEU A 10 -2.61 -19.67 23.09
C LEU A 10 -3.10 -18.21 23.22
N ALA A 11 -2.91 -17.58 24.38
CA ALA A 11 -3.48 -16.25 24.66
C ALA A 11 -2.68 -15.07 24.09
N LEU A 12 -1.40 -15.26 23.74
CA LEU A 12 -0.54 -14.15 23.29
C LEU A 12 -0.82 -13.67 21.85
N LEU A 13 -1.40 -14.52 20.99
CA LEU A 13 -1.67 -14.17 19.58
C LEU A 13 -2.81 -13.15 19.41
N CYS A 14 -3.69 -12.99 20.41
CA CYS A 14 -4.82 -12.06 20.34
C CYS A 14 -4.45 -10.59 20.63
N LEU A 15 -3.23 -10.30 21.12
CA LEU A 15 -2.83 -8.96 21.54
C LEU A 15 -2.16 -8.13 20.43
N LEU A 16 -1.80 -8.76 19.30
CA LEU A 16 -1.24 -8.02 18.17
C LEU A 16 -2.37 -7.39 17.35
N PRO A 17 -2.33 -6.06 17.11
CA PRO A 17 -3.31 -5.41 16.26
C PRO A 17 -3.30 -6.04 14.86
N HIS A 18 -4.46 -6.47 14.39
CA HIS A 18 -4.56 -7.11 13.07
C HIS A 18 -3.98 -6.18 11.97
N PRO A 19 -3.30 -6.72 10.94
CA PRO A 19 -2.63 -5.93 9.91
C PRO A 19 -3.49 -4.83 9.29
N ARG A 20 -4.80 -5.04 9.12
CA ARG A 20 -5.74 -4.04 8.60
C ARG A 20 -5.79 -2.74 9.41
N TYR A 21 -5.73 -2.82 10.74
CA TYR A 21 -5.81 -1.64 11.60
C TYR A 21 -4.50 -0.85 11.60
N GLN A 22 -3.38 -1.52 11.33
CA GLN A 22 -2.06 -0.88 11.25
C GLN A 22 -1.94 0.04 10.02
N ILE A 23 -2.68 -0.25 8.95
CA ILE A 23 -2.65 0.51 7.69
C ILE A 23 -3.83 1.48 7.51
N ALA A 24 -4.77 1.55 8.45
CA ALA A 24 -5.95 2.41 8.33
C ALA A 24 -5.58 3.92 8.37
N GLY A 25 -6.37 4.78 7.74
CA GLY A 25 -6.23 6.23 7.76
C GLY A 25 -5.69 6.86 6.47
N LYS A 26 -5.36 8.16 6.53
CA LYS A 26 -4.82 8.94 5.40
C LYS A 26 -3.30 8.73 5.26
N TRP A 27 -2.84 8.74 4.02
CA TRP A 27 -1.45 8.47 3.62
C TRP A 27 -1.04 9.30 2.40
N HIS A 28 0.24 9.64 2.35
CA HIS A 28 0.93 10.13 1.16
C HIS A 28 1.65 8.95 0.50
N ILE A 29 1.52 8.80 -0.81
CA ILE A 29 2.30 7.83 -1.60
C ILE A 29 3.52 8.57 -2.12
N ILE A 30 4.67 8.27 -1.52
CA ILE A 30 5.89 9.07 -1.67
C ILE A 30 6.94 8.40 -2.54
N ALA A 31 6.81 7.10 -2.82
CA ALA A 31 7.70 6.38 -3.72
C ALA A 31 6.97 5.22 -4.39
N LEU A 32 7.36 4.92 -5.62
CA LEU A 32 6.87 3.79 -6.40
C LEU A 32 8.02 3.00 -7.00
N ALA A 33 7.79 1.70 -7.18
CA ALA A 33 8.51 0.87 -8.12
C ALA A 33 7.50 0.13 -9.00
N SER A 34 7.72 0.01 -10.31
CA SER A 34 6.75 -0.65 -11.20
C SER A 34 7.39 -1.15 -12.50
N ASP A 35 6.95 -2.32 -12.97
CA ASP A 35 7.40 -2.96 -14.23
C ASP A 35 6.55 -2.57 -15.45
N SER A 36 5.48 -1.80 -15.23
CA SER A 36 4.57 -1.35 -16.29
C SER A 36 5.26 -0.37 -17.25
N GLU A 37 5.24 -0.67 -18.56
CA GLU A 37 5.74 0.23 -19.62
C GLU A 37 5.15 1.64 -19.52
N GLY A 38 3.84 1.76 -19.35
CA GLY A 38 3.17 3.06 -19.23
C GLY A 38 3.54 3.83 -17.95
N TYR A 39 4.02 3.15 -16.90
CA TYR A 39 4.61 3.81 -15.74
C TYR A 39 6.00 4.33 -16.09
N LEU A 40 6.85 3.49 -16.69
CA LEU A 40 8.22 3.85 -17.04
C LEU A 40 8.28 5.05 -17.99
N GLN A 41 7.34 5.14 -18.93
CA GLN A 41 7.23 6.27 -19.87
C GLN A 41 6.87 7.60 -19.19
N LYS A 42 6.15 7.57 -18.07
CA LYS A 42 5.61 8.76 -17.40
C LYS A 42 6.21 9.00 -16.01
N LYS A 43 7.18 8.19 -15.59
CA LYS A 43 7.67 8.14 -14.21
C LYS A 43 8.16 9.51 -13.71
N ASP A 44 8.78 10.28 -14.60
CA ASP A 44 9.37 11.59 -14.29
C ASP A 44 8.31 12.72 -14.19
N GLU A 45 7.09 12.46 -14.64
CA GLU A 45 5.94 13.37 -14.50
C GLU A 45 5.12 13.09 -13.24
N LEU A 46 5.38 11.97 -12.56
CA LEU A 46 4.60 11.55 -11.40
C LEU A 46 4.88 12.47 -10.20
N LYS A 47 3.81 12.85 -9.52
CA LYS A 47 3.84 13.57 -8.25
C LYS A 47 3.23 12.73 -7.13
N MET A 48 3.49 13.12 -5.89
CA MET A 48 2.93 12.48 -4.70
C MET A 48 1.41 12.40 -4.76
N ALA A 49 0.87 11.19 -4.61
CA ALA A 49 -0.56 10.94 -4.54
C ALA A 49 -1.02 10.80 -3.09
N MET A 50 -2.31 10.97 -2.85
CA MET A 50 -2.94 10.73 -1.54
C MET A 50 -3.74 9.44 -1.56
N ALA A 51 -3.78 8.74 -0.44
CA ALA A 51 -4.65 7.59 -0.24
C ALA A 51 -5.32 7.61 1.14
N SER A 52 -6.55 7.12 1.22
CA SER A 52 -7.21 6.80 2.49
C SER A 52 -7.59 5.32 2.49
N ILE A 53 -7.33 4.65 3.60
CA ILE A 53 -7.70 3.26 3.83
C ILE A 53 -8.66 3.22 5.01
N ALA A 54 -9.92 2.87 4.76
CA ALA A 54 -10.93 2.69 5.80
C ALA A 54 -11.24 1.20 5.97
N VAL A 55 -11.24 0.72 7.22
CA VAL A 55 -11.67 -0.64 7.55
C VAL A 55 -13.20 -0.66 7.60
N LEU A 56 -13.80 -1.51 6.79
CA LEU A 56 -15.24 -1.74 6.73
C LEU A 56 -15.66 -2.87 7.68
N ARG A 57 -16.96 -3.14 7.73
CA ARG A 57 -17.51 -4.32 8.42
C ARG A 57 -16.88 -5.58 7.83
N GLU A 58 -16.68 -6.59 8.67
CA GLU A 58 -16.09 -7.90 8.30
C GLU A 58 -14.59 -7.89 7.95
N GLY A 59 -13.91 -6.73 7.94
CA GLY A 59 -12.46 -6.63 7.75
C GLY A 59 -12.03 -6.21 6.35
N ASP A 60 -12.97 -6.02 5.43
CA ASP A 60 -12.75 -5.43 4.10
C ASP A 60 -12.18 -4.01 4.21
N LEU A 61 -11.46 -3.57 3.18
CA LEU A 61 -10.86 -2.26 3.09
C LEU A 61 -11.50 -1.43 1.98
N LYS A 62 -11.95 -0.23 2.30
CA LYS A 62 -12.24 0.80 1.30
C LYS A 62 -11.00 1.65 1.09
N VAL A 63 -10.49 1.66 -0.14
CA VAL A 63 -9.28 2.41 -0.49
C VAL A 63 -9.63 3.49 -1.49
N SER A 64 -9.46 4.75 -1.08
CA SER A 64 -9.67 5.93 -1.91
C SER A 64 -8.31 6.53 -2.28
N PHE A 65 -8.14 6.98 -3.52
CA PHE A 65 -6.93 7.62 -4.03
C PHE A 65 -7.28 8.99 -4.62
N ALA A 66 -6.39 9.96 -4.45
CA ALA A 66 -6.35 11.20 -5.21
C ALA A 66 -4.98 11.29 -5.90
N ILE A 67 -4.98 11.24 -7.22
CA ILE A 67 -3.78 11.09 -8.05
C ILE A 67 -3.63 12.35 -8.92
N PRO A 68 -2.57 13.14 -8.75
CA PRO A 68 -2.26 14.25 -9.65
C PRO A 68 -1.98 13.71 -11.06
N THR A 69 -2.66 14.25 -12.07
CA THR A 69 -2.34 14.00 -13.49
C THR A 69 -2.30 15.31 -14.26
N PRO A 70 -1.73 15.33 -15.49
CA PRO A 70 -1.73 16.53 -16.33
C PRO A 70 -3.14 17.09 -16.62
N GLU A 71 -4.17 16.24 -16.60
CA GLU A 71 -5.56 16.64 -16.79
C GLU A 71 -6.28 17.04 -15.48
N GLY A 72 -5.55 17.11 -14.36
CA GLY A 72 -6.08 17.47 -13.05
C GLY A 72 -6.03 16.32 -12.03
N CYS A 73 -6.68 16.53 -10.88
CA CYS A 73 -6.69 15.56 -9.78
C CYS A 73 -7.70 14.43 -10.04
N LYS A 74 -7.21 13.22 -10.34
CA LYS A 74 -8.07 12.05 -10.57
C LYS A 74 -8.31 11.30 -9.27
N LYS A 75 -9.57 11.24 -8.85
CA LYS A 75 -10.00 10.48 -7.68
C LYS A 75 -10.53 9.10 -8.08
N ARG A 76 -10.23 8.08 -7.28
CA ARG A 76 -10.71 6.71 -7.47
C ARG A 76 -10.95 6.06 -6.13
N GLU A 77 -11.97 5.22 -6.06
CA GLU A 77 -12.25 4.40 -4.88
C GLU A 77 -12.33 2.93 -5.31
N SER A 78 -11.90 2.01 -4.44
CA SER A 78 -12.14 0.58 -4.64
C SER A 78 -12.27 -0.17 -3.32
N ILE A 79 -13.09 -1.22 -3.32
CA ILE A 79 -13.19 -2.16 -2.20
C ILE A 79 -12.18 -3.30 -2.39
N TYR A 80 -11.46 -3.62 -1.32
CA TYR A 80 -10.47 -4.68 -1.23
C TYR A 80 -10.90 -5.67 -0.14
N LYS A 81 -11.13 -6.91 -0.53
CA LYS A 81 -11.58 -7.99 0.35
C LYS A 81 -10.38 -8.71 0.95
N GLU A 82 -10.45 -9.05 2.23
CA GLU A 82 -9.42 -9.87 2.86
C GLU A 82 -9.34 -11.24 2.16
N THR A 83 -8.12 -11.72 1.92
CA THR A 83 -7.90 -13.07 1.41
C THR A 83 -7.71 -14.06 2.57
N GLY A 84 -7.51 -15.34 2.29
CA GLY A 84 -7.08 -16.28 3.33
C GLY A 84 -5.66 -16.05 3.86
N VAL A 85 -4.91 -15.10 3.28
CA VAL A 85 -3.53 -14.78 3.65
C VAL A 85 -3.51 -13.47 4.45
N PRO A 86 -3.02 -13.48 5.71
CA PRO A 86 -3.00 -12.27 6.54
C PRO A 86 -2.25 -11.10 5.87
N GLY A 87 -2.90 -9.94 5.82
CA GLY A 87 -2.34 -8.72 5.23
C GLY A 87 -2.37 -8.66 3.71
N GLU A 88 -3.02 -9.63 3.05
CA GLU A 88 -3.25 -9.65 1.61
C GLU A 88 -4.75 -9.46 1.31
N TYR A 89 -5.02 -8.59 0.34
CA TYR A 89 -6.37 -8.21 -0.07
C TYR A 89 -6.53 -8.27 -1.57
N TYR A 90 -7.75 -8.55 -2.01
CA TYR A 90 -8.10 -8.68 -3.42
C TYR A 90 -9.21 -7.71 -3.83
N SER A 91 -9.11 -7.14 -5.02
CA SER A 91 -10.18 -6.36 -5.65
C SER A 91 -10.34 -6.72 -7.12
N SER A 92 -11.57 -6.84 -7.60
CA SER A 92 -11.90 -7.01 -9.02
C SER A 92 -12.32 -5.69 -9.70
N GLU A 93 -12.45 -4.61 -8.93
CA GLU A 93 -12.94 -3.31 -9.41
C GLU A 93 -11.88 -2.60 -10.27
N GLY A 94 -12.24 -2.28 -11.53
CA GLY A 94 -11.30 -1.69 -12.49
C GLY A 94 -10.11 -2.60 -12.84
N GLY A 95 -10.32 -3.92 -12.77
CA GLY A 95 -9.34 -4.97 -13.05
C GLY A 95 -8.94 -5.77 -11.80
N LYS A 96 -8.50 -7.01 -11.99
CA LYS A 96 -8.07 -7.90 -10.89
C LYS A 96 -6.78 -7.38 -10.26
N LYS A 97 -6.82 -7.09 -8.97
CA LYS A 97 -5.70 -6.57 -8.19
C LYS A 97 -5.56 -7.36 -6.89
N THR A 98 -4.33 -7.71 -6.56
CA THR A 98 -3.97 -8.23 -5.23
C THR A 98 -3.00 -7.25 -4.59
N ALA A 99 -3.28 -6.81 -3.38
CA ALA A 99 -2.45 -5.90 -2.60
C ALA A 99 -2.00 -6.58 -1.31
N ARG A 100 -0.71 -6.54 -1.02
CA ARG A 100 -0.12 -7.15 0.17
C ARG A 100 0.73 -6.16 0.93
N VAL A 101 0.48 -6.02 2.22
CA VAL A 101 1.34 -5.26 3.12
C VAL A 101 2.64 -6.06 3.30
N VAL A 102 3.76 -5.52 2.82
CA VAL A 102 5.06 -6.17 2.89
C VAL A 102 5.81 -5.79 4.15
N ASP A 103 5.70 -4.53 4.57
CA ASP A 103 6.37 -4.01 5.76
C ASP A 103 5.64 -2.76 6.28
N THR A 104 5.57 -2.58 7.60
CA THR A 104 5.01 -1.38 8.24
C THR A 104 5.41 -1.34 9.71
N ASP A 105 5.52 -0.14 10.27
CA ASP A 105 5.63 0.08 11.71
C ASP A 105 4.26 0.31 12.39
N GLY A 106 3.18 0.23 11.62
CA GLY A 106 1.80 0.49 12.03
C GLY A 106 1.51 1.94 12.43
N LYS A 107 2.44 2.87 12.22
CA LYS A 107 2.33 4.25 12.69
C LYS A 107 2.69 5.26 11.63
N THR A 108 3.89 5.18 11.07
CA THR A 108 4.49 6.24 10.25
C THR A 108 4.59 5.88 8.78
N TYR A 109 4.76 4.60 8.43
CA TYR A 109 4.88 4.16 7.04
C TYR A 109 4.27 2.79 6.78
N ALA A 110 3.99 2.49 5.51
CA ALA A 110 3.68 1.16 5.04
C ALA A 110 4.25 0.94 3.63
N VAL A 111 4.77 -0.26 3.37
CA VAL A 111 5.21 -0.71 2.05
C VAL A 111 4.21 -1.74 1.55
N ILE A 112 3.57 -1.45 0.42
CA ILE A 112 2.51 -2.30 -0.14
C ILE A 112 2.92 -2.74 -1.53
N PHE A 113 2.93 -4.06 -1.74
CA PHE A 113 3.12 -4.67 -3.05
C PHE A 113 1.76 -4.93 -3.70
N VAL A 114 1.63 -4.59 -4.98
CA VAL A 114 0.39 -4.71 -5.74
C VAL A 114 0.67 -5.46 -7.03
N SER A 115 -0.08 -6.52 -7.28
CA SER A 115 -0.14 -7.21 -8.57
C SER A 115 -1.46 -6.86 -9.26
N ARG A 116 -1.43 -6.48 -10.54
CA ARG A 116 -2.62 -6.15 -11.33
C ARG A 116 -2.60 -6.89 -12.64
N VAL A 117 -3.70 -7.56 -12.97
CA VAL A 117 -3.89 -8.14 -14.30
C VAL A 117 -4.54 -7.09 -15.21
N LYS A 118 -3.89 -6.79 -16.32
CA LYS A 118 -4.37 -5.88 -17.35
C LYS A 118 -4.01 -6.46 -18.73
N ASP A 119 -4.99 -6.57 -19.63
CA ASP A 119 -4.80 -7.03 -21.01
C ASP A 119 -4.04 -8.38 -21.11
N GLY A 120 -4.36 -9.32 -20.21
CA GLY A 120 -3.71 -10.64 -20.13
C GLY A 120 -2.30 -10.66 -19.54
N LYS A 121 -1.72 -9.48 -19.24
CA LYS A 121 -0.42 -9.35 -18.57
C LYS A 121 -0.60 -9.07 -17.07
N THR A 122 0.30 -9.61 -16.25
CA THR A 122 0.39 -9.26 -14.84
C THR A 122 1.46 -8.20 -14.66
N LEU A 123 1.08 -7.07 -14.07
CA LEU A 123 1.95 -5.94 -13.77
C LEU A 123 2.13 -5.84 -12.26
N HIS A 124 3.32 -5.46 -11.82
CA HIS A 124 3.69 -5.39 -10.42
C HIS A 124 4.05 -3.96 -10.04
N MET A 125 3.69 -3.59 -8.82
CA MET A 125 4.02 -2.30 -8.24
C MET A 125 4.41 -2.47 -6.77
N LEU A 126 5.40 -1.72 -6.31
CA LEU A 126 5.68 -1.50 -4.90
C LEU A 126 5.41 -0.02 -4.58
N ARG A 127 4.78 0.27 -3.46
CA ARG A 127 4.43 1.63 -3.05
C ARG A 127 4.85 1.88 -1.62
N LEU A 128 5.49 3.01 -1.38
CA LEU A 128 5.78 3.53 -0.04
C LEU A 128 4.72 4.55 0.35
N TYR A 129 3.96 4.23 1.38
CA TYR A 129 2.98 5.08 2.04
C TYR A 129 3.64 5.71 3.27
N SER A 130 3.44 7.01 3.48
CA SER A 130 3.93 7.76 4.65
C SER A 130 2.82 8.64 5.22
N ARG A 131 2.77 8.81 6.55
CA ARG A 131 1.83 9.74 7.18
C ARG A 131 2.14 11.19 6.86
N THR A 132 3.39 11.50 6.58
CA THR A 132 3.88 12.84 6.22
C THR A 132 4.36 12.87 4.77
N GLN A 133 4.49 14.07 4.20
CA GLN A 133 5.07 14.24 2.86
C GLN A 133 6.56 13.88 2.79
N GLN A 134 7.23 13.82 3.94
CA GLN A 134 8.63 13.43 4.04
C GLN A 134 8.77 12.03 4.66
N VAL A 135 9.92 11.42 4.40
CA VAL A 135 10.30 10.12 4.96
C VAL A 135 11.76 10.15 5.34
N SER A 136 12.12 9.41 6.39
CA SER A 136 13.52 9.33 6.82
C SER A 136 14.38 8.58 5.80
N PRO A 137 15.70 8.89 5.72
CA PRO A 137 16.62 8.15 4.86
C PRO A 137 16.63 6.64 5.14
N LYS A 138 16.41 6.23 6.39
CA LYS A 138 16.32 4.82 6.80
C LYS A 138 15.17 4.10 6.09
N ILE A 139 13.98 4.71 6.05
CA ILE A 139 12.81 4.11 5.40
C ILE A 139 12.92 4.18 3.87
N THR A 140 13.54 5.23 3.32
CA THR A 140 13.89 5.27 1.89
C THR A 140 14.81 4.12 1.50
N ALA A 141 15.85 3.86 2.30
CA ALA A 141 16.77 2.75 2.06
C ALA A 141 16.06 1.39 2.18
N LEU A 142 15.18 1.22 3.18
CA LEU A 142 14.34 0.04 3.32
C LEU A 142 13.47 -0.21 2.09
N PHE A 143 12.78 0.83 1.59
CA PHE A 143 11.95 0.72 0.39
C PHE A 143 12.76 0.29 -0.83
N LYS A 144 13.92 0.91 -1.08
CA LYS A 144 14.81 0.53 -2.19
C LYS A 144 15.30 -0.91 -2.06
N LYS A 145 15.63 -1.37 -0.85
CA LYS A 145 16.00 -2.76 -0.58
C LYS A 145 14.85 -3.71 -0.93
N LEU A 146 13.64 -3.47 -0.41
CA LEU A 146 12.46 -4.29 -0.70
C LEU A 146 12.11 -4.30 -2.19
N ALA A 147 12.29 -3.18 -2.89
CA ALA A 147 12.09 -3.10 -4.33
C ALA A 147 13.04 -4.03 -5.10
N ARG A 148 14.33 -4.03 -4.76
CA ARG A 148 15.33 -4.94 -5.36
C ARG A 148 15.06 -6.40 -5.04
N GLU A 149 14.63 -6.71 -3.81
CA GLU A 149 14.21 -8.07 -3.42
C GLU A 149 13.00 -8.56 -4.23
N LYS A 150 12.19 -7.64 -4.75
CA LYS A 150 11.09 -7.90 -5.70
C LYS A 150 11.51 -7.76 -7.17
N SER A 151 12.81 -7.74 -7.44
CA SER A 151 13.40 -7.67 -8.78
C SER A 151 13.11 -6.38 -9.57
N PHE A 152 12.71 -5.30 -8.89
CA PHE A 152 12.69 -3.98 -9.52
C PHE A 152 14.11 -3.44 -9.65
N THR A 153 14.46 -2.94 -10.83
CA THR A 153 15.73 -2.24 -11.07
C THR A 153 15.68 -0.81 -10.52
N ASP A 154 16.83 -0.14 -10.42
CA ASP A 154 16.87 1.26 -9.96
C ASP A 154 16.09 2.21 -10.88
N GLU A 155 16.05 1.92 -12.18
CA GLU A 155 15.30 2.70 -13.18
C GLU A 155 13.78 2.56 -12.99
N MET A 156 13.34 1.44 -12.42
CA MET A 156 11.93 1.20 -12.10
C MET A 156 11.49 1.89 -10.81
N ILE A 157 12.42 2.45 -10.02
CA ILE A 157 12.15 3.05 -8.72
C ILE A 157 12.12 4.58 -8.84
N THR A 158 11.12 5.23 -8.27
CA THR A 158 11.00 6.70 -8.27
C THR A 158 10.54 7.20 -6.92
N MET A 159 11.25 8.20 -6.38
CA MET A 159 10.78 9.02 -5.26
C MET A 159 9.94 10.16 -5.84
N LEU A 160 8.75 10.36 -5.29
CA LEU A 160 7.81 11.32 -5.85
C LEU A 160 7.97 12.71 -5.21
N PRO A 161 8.04 13.78 -6.01
CA PRO A 161 8.02 15.15 -5.49
C PRO A 161 6.67 15.46 -4.83
N SER A 162 6.70 16.28 -3.77
CA SER A 162 5.51 16.78 -3.08
C SER A 162 4.67 17.70 -3.98
N GLN A 163 3.39 17.83 -3.64
CA GLN A 163 2.42 18.69 -4.31
C GLN A 163 1.28 19.06 -3.35
N GLU A 164 0.59 20.17 -3.60
CA GLU A 164 -0.51 20.66 -2.75
C GLU A 164 -1.88 20.71 -3.47
N GLU A 165 -1.90 20.45 -4.78
CA GLU A 165 -3.03 20.67 -5.67
C GLU A 165 -4.09 19.54 -5.64
N CYS A 166 -3.73 18.34 -5.19
CA CYS A 166 -4.56 17.15 -5.28
C CYS A 166 -4.69 16.45 -3.92
N SER A 167 -5.87 16.53 -3.33
CA SER A 167 -6.21 15.98 -2.02
C SER A 167 -7.42 15.03 -2.10
N LEU A 168 -7.66 14.31 -1.01
CA LEU A 168 -8.82 13.41 -0.89
C LEU A 168 -10.12 14.14 -0.61
N ASP A 169 -10.06 15.36 -0.07
CA ASP A 169 -11.22 16.15 0.30
C ASP A 169 -11.92 16.65 -0.97
N GLU A 170 -13.25 16.67 -1.01
CA GLU A 170 -13.98 17.26 -2.13
C GLU A 170 -13.64 18.75 -2.23
N ALA A 171 -13.37 19.21 -3.46
CA ALA A 171 -13.12 20.62 -3.74
C ALA A 171 -14.43 21.41 -3.60
#